data_AF-A0A5J4QWN4-F1
#
_entry.id   AF-A0A5J4QWN4-F1
#
_cell.length_a   1.000
_cell.length_b   1.000
_cell.length_c   1.000
_cell.angle_alpha   90.00
_cell.angle_beta   90.00
_cell.angle_gamma   90.00
#
_symmetry.space_group_name_H-M   'P 1'
#
loop_
_entity.id
_entity.type
_entity.pdbx_description
1 polymer ?
#
loop_
_entity_poly.entity_id
_entity_poly.type
_entity_poly.pdbx_seq_one_letter_code
_entity_poly.pdbx_strand_id
1 'polypeptide(L)'
;MKRFKVLPHLNAEELLSVLHSQKEIRAFKDWQIIYCVAVHAGKTASELSVLLGVSTSNIYRILQYYNKHGKEWCVSKQWGGRREARSLMLTCG
;
A
#
# COMPACT_ATOMS: atom_id res chain seq x y z
N MET A 1 -6.04 5.55 -18.40
CA MET A 1 -5.80 4.11 -18.11
C MET A 1 -4.93 3.99 -16.87
N LYS A 2 -5.30 3.16 -15.90
CA LYS A 2 -4.52 2.94 -14.67
C LYS A 2 -3.27 2.13 -15.04
N ARG A 3 -2.08 2.72 -14.94
CA ARG A 3 -0.81 2.01 -15.20
C ARG A 3 -0.60 0.97 -14.11
N PHE A 4 -0.59 -0.31 -14.50
CA PHE A 4 -0.26 -1.43 -13.61
C PHE A 4 1.27 -1.61 -13.57
N LYS A 5 1.96 -0.62 -13.02
CA LYS A 5 3.41 -0.63 -12.89
C LYS A 5 3.80 0.19 -11.66
N VAL A 6 4.76 -0.32 -10.89
CA VAL A 6 5.39 0.42 -9.79
C VAL A 6 6.35 1.45 -10.39
N LEU A 7 6.19 2.73 -10.02
CA LEU A 7 7.18 3.75 -10.35
C LEU A 7 8.45 3.52 -9.52
N PRO A 8 9.65 3.75 -10.08
CA PRO A 8 10.93 3.40 -9.45
C PRO A 8 11.31 4.40 -8.35
N HIS A 9 10.42 4.59 -7.37
CA HIS A 9 10.69 5.37 -6.17
C HIS A 9 11.61 4.62 -5.20
N LEU A 10 11.59 3.29 -5.27
CA LEU A 10 12.47 2.36 -4.54
C LEU A 10 12.79 1.19 -5.46
N ASN A 11 14.01 0.66 -5.34
CA ASN A 11 14.39 -0.59 -6.00
C ASN A 11 13.85 -1.82 -5.23
N ALA A 12 14.02 -3.03 -5.79
CA ALA A 12 13.49 -4.25 -5.19
C ALA A 12 14.10 -4.57 -3.80
N GLU A 13 15.39 -4.29 -3.60
CA GLU A 13 16.08 -4.51 -2.33
C GLU A 13 15.59 -3.54 -1.24
N GLU A 14 15.40 -2.28 -1.59
CA GLU A 14 14.84 -1.26 -0.71
C GLU A 14 13.40 -1.57 -0.34
N LEU A 15 12.57 -2.01 -1.30
CA LEU A 15 11.21 -2.46 -1.04
C LEU A 15 11.17 -3.66 -0.08
N LEU A 16 12.09 -4.62 -0.26
CA LEU A 16 12.20 -5.78 0.62
C LEU A 16 12.64 -5.38 2.03
N SER A 17 13.60 -4.46 2.14
CA SER A 17 14.06 -3.91 3.42
C SER A 17 12.91 -3.22 4.16
N VAL A 18 12.14 -2.37 3.46
CA VAL A 18 10.95 -1.71 4.03
C VAL A 18 9.90 -2.74 4.44
N LEU A 19 9.66 -3.77 3.61
CA LEU A 19 8.70 -4.84 3.93
C LEU A 19 9.09 -5.57 5.23
N HIS A 20 10.37 -5.93 5.39
CA HIS A 20 10.89 -6.59 6.59
C HIS A 20 10.86 -5.70 7.84
N SER A 21 10.91 -4.38 7.68
CA SER A 21 10.85 -3.45 8.81
C SER A 21 9.41 -3.20 9.31
N GLN A 22 8.37 -3.67 8.62
CA GLN A 22 6.99 -3.41 9.00
C GLN A 22 6.59 -4.23 10.23
N LYS A 23 6.13 -3.55 11.28
CA LYS A 23 5.59 -4.18 12.50
C LYS A 23 4.07 -4.38 12.45
N GLU A 24 3.38 -3.56 11.66
CA GLU A 24 1.92 -3.67 11.51
C GLU A 24 1.54 -4.57 10.34
N ILE A 25 0.64 -5.52 10.60
CA ILE A 25 0.17 -6.47 9.58
C ILE A 25 -0.49 -5.78 8.37
N ARG A 26 -1.17 -4.65 8.59
CA ARG A 26 -1.81 -3.89 7.51
C ARG A 26 -0.75 -3.25 6.61
N ALA A 27 0.23 -2.56 7.21
CA ALA A 27 1.33 -1.97 6.49
C ALA A 27 2.15 -3.05 5.76
N PHE A 28 2.42 -4.18 6.41
CA PHE A 28 3.11 -5.32 5.80
C PHE A 28 2.39 -5.81 4.53
N LYS A 29 1.08 -6.06 4.60
CA LYS A 29 0.29 -6.50 3.43
C LYS A 29 0.31 -5.47 2.29
N ASP A 30 0.22 -4.20 2.64
CA ASP A 30 0.27 -3.07 1.71
C ASP A 30 1.63 -3.00 0.98
N TRP A 31 2.74 -3.13 1.71
CA TRP A 31 4.09 -3.22 1.14
C TRP A 31 4.33 -4.51 0.36
N GLN A 32 3.74 -5.63 0.78
CA GLN A 32 3.82 -6.91 0.08
C GLN A 32 3.19 -6.81 -1.31
N ILE A 33 2.08 -6.09 -1.45
CA ILE A 33 1.46 -5.81 -2.76
C ILE A 33 2.43 -5.04 -3.68
N ILE A 34 3.07 -3.99 -3.17
CA ILE A 34 4.00 -3.16 -3.96
C ILE A 34 5.21 -4.00 -4.39
N TYR A 35 5.81 -4.73 -3.46
CA TYR A 35 6.94 -5.60 -3.71
C TYR A 35 6.62 -6.67 -4.77
N CYS A 36 5.50 -7.38 -4.63
CA CYS A 36 5.11 -8.41 -5.58
C CYS A 36 4.88 -7.84 -6.99
N VAL A 37 4.29 -6.65 -7.12
CA VAL A 37 4.11 -6.03 -8.44
C VAL A 37 5.46 -5.58 -9.02
N ALA A 38 6.39 -5.11 -8.19
CA ALA A 38 7.73 -4.70 -8.63
C ALA A 38 8.58 -5.89 -9.11
N VAL A 39 8.55 -7.01 -8.39
CA VAL A 39 9.38 -8.21 -8.68
C VAL A 39 8.76 -9.11 -9.75
N HIS A 40 7.44 -9.22 -9.81
CA HIS A 40 6.75 -10.03 -10.82
C HIS A 40 6.34 -9.21 -12.03
N ALA A 41 7.33 -8.58 -12.67
CA ALA A 41 7.11 -7.88 -13.94
C ALA A 41 6.52 -8.86 -14.98
N GLY A 42 5.37 -8.52 -15.55
CA GLY A 42 4.67 -9.33 -16.54
C GLY A 42 3.45 -10.09 -16.02
N LYS A 43 3.27 -10.22 -14.69
CA LYS A 43 2.00 -10.73 -14.13
C LYS A 43 0.91 -9.67 -14.18
N THR A 44 -0.32 -10.12 -14.36
CA THR A 44 -1.52 -9.29 -14.32
C THR A 44 -1.99 -9.06 -12.88
N ALA A 45 -2.82 -8.04 -12.67
CA ALA A 45 -3.48 -7.81 -11.39
C ALA A 45 -4.33 -9.00 -10.93
N SER A 46 -4.90 -9.77 -11.85
CA SER A 46 -5.75 -10.94 -11.55
C SER A 46 -4.91 -12.07 -10.96
N GLU A 47 -3.76 -12.37 -11.56
CA GLU A 47 -2.84 -13.40 -11.06
C GLU A 47 -2.28 -13.03 -9.69
N LEU A 48 -1.90 -11.76 -9.51
CA LEU A 48 -1.43 -11.29 -8.20
C LEU A 48 -2.54 -11.24 -7.14
N SER A 49 -3.80 -11.03 -7.55
CA SER A 49 -4.96 -11.08 -6.67
C SER A 49 -5.13 -12.47 -6.05
N VAL A 50 -5.00 -13.52 -6.86
CA VAL A 50 -5.04 -14.92 -6.39
C VAL A 50 -3.86 -15.22 -5.48
N LEU A 51 -2.65 -14.82 -5.89
CA LEU A 51 -1.42 -15.08 -5.13
C LEU A 51 -1.41 -14.42 -3.74
N LEU A 52 -1.91 -13.19 -3.65
CA LEU A 52 -1.88 -12.38 -2.44
C LEU A 52 -3.16 -12.48 -1.59
N GLY A 53 -4.21 -13.14 -2.10
CA GLY A 53 -5.50 -13.22 -1.42
C GLY A 53 -6.17 -11.85 -1.21
N VAL A 54 -5.97 -10.91 -2.14
CA VAL A 54 -6.54 -9.55 -2.08
C VAL A 54 -7.29 -9.24 -3.36
N SER A 55 -8.28 -8.35 -3.32
CA SER A 55 -8.99 -7.96 -4.53
C SER A 55 -8.10 -7.16 -5.49
N THR A 56 -8.32 -7.32 -6.80
CA THR A 56 -7.68 -6.52 -7.86
C THR A 56 -7.82 -5.02 -7.60
N SER A 57 -9.00 -4.58 -7.16
CA SER A 57 -9.28 -3.19 -6.80
C SER A 57 -8.38 -2.67 -5.68
N ASN A 58 -8.09 -3.50 -4.67
CA ASN A 58 -7.17 -3.13 -3.61
C ASN A 58 -5.74 -2.94 -4.14
N ILE A 59 -5.27 -3.87 -4.99
CA ILE A 59 -3.96 -3.78 -5.63
C ILE A 59 -3.80 -2.45 -6.37
N TYR A 60 -4.75 -2.11 -7.24
CA TYR A 60 -4.73 -0.85 -7.99
C TYR A 60 -4.74 0.38 -7.09
N ARG A 61 -5.50 0.34 -5.99
CA ARG A 61 -5.55 1.44 -5.03
C ARG A 61 -4.19 1.66 -4.40
N ILE A 62 -3.58 0.59 -3.85
CA ILE A 62 -2.26 0.66 -3.21
C ILE A 62 -1.20 1.18 -4.17
N LEU A 63 -1.13 0.63 -5.38
CA LEU A 63 -0.23 1.07 -6.45
C LEU A 63 -0.38 2.56 -6.78
N GLN A 64 -1.61 3.05 -6.90
CA GLN A 64 -1.85 4.47 -7.22
C GLN A 64 -1.36 5.39 -6.12
N TYR A 65 -1.62 5.05 -4.86
CA TYR A 65 -1.14 5.84 -3.73
C TYR A 65 0.39 5.83 -3.65
N TYR A 66 1.01 4.66 -3.78
CA TYR A 66 2.47 4.54 -3.81
C TYR A 66 3.08 5.33 -4.97
N ASN A 67 2.57 5.16 -6.19
CA ASN A 67 3.09 5.86 -7.35
C ASN A 67 2.98 7.39 -7.22
N LYS A 68 1.95 7.88 -6.52
CA LYS A 68 1.75 9.31 -6.29
C LYS A 68 2.67 9.88 -5.20
N HIS A 69 2.91 9.14 -4.12
CA HIS A 69 3.55 9.66 -2.91
C HIS A 69 4.92 9.05 -2.60
N GLY A 70 5.39 8.10 -3.40
CA GLY A 70 6.67 7.42 -3.20
C GLY A 70 6.76 6.72 -1.84
N LYS A 71 7.94 6.69 -1.23
CA LYS A 71 8.21 6.05 0.07
C LYS A 71 7.33 6.60 1.21
N GLU A 72 6.93 7.87 1.13
CA GLU A 72 6.15 8.56 2.18
C GLU A 72 4.65 8.23 2.15
N TRP A 73 4.19 7.47 1.14
CA TRP A 73 2.78 7.11 0.99
C TRP A 73 2.19 6.43 2.24
N CYS A 74 3.00 5.68 2.99
CA CYS A 74 2.58 4.98 4.21
C CYS A 74 2.30 5.96 5.36
N VAL A 75 2.97 7.12 5.39
CA VAL A 75 2.76 8.19 6.39
C VAL A 75 1.46 8.96 6.09
N SER A 76 1.12 9.12 4.80
CA SER A 76 -0.11 9.79 4.37
C SER A 76 -1.41 9.01 4.66
N LYS A 77 -1.29 7.73 5.02
CA LYS A 77 -2.42 6.85 5.30
C LYS A 77 -2.93 7.01 6.74
N GLN A 78 -3.60 8.12 7.04
CA GLN A 78 -4.49 8.19 8.21
C GLN A 78 -5.77 7.36 7.97
N TRP A 79 -5.68 6.04 8.04
CA TRP A 79 -6.83 5.15 7.88
C TRP A 79 -7.62 5.05 9.19
N GLY A 80 -8.45 6.05 9.46
CA GLY A 80 -9.31 6.04 10.65
C GLY A 80 -9.95 7.38 11.03
N GLY A 81 -9.43 8.51 10.55
CA GLY A 81 -9.85 9.85 11.03
C GLY A 81 -11.31 10.23 10.80
N ARG A 82 -12.06 9.53 9.92
CA ARG A 82 -13.49 9.78 9.73
C ARG A 82 -14.34 9.44 10.96
N ARG A 83 -13.91 8.51 11.82
CA ARG A 83 -14.66 8.19 13.06
C ARG A 83 -14.28 9.12 14.22
N GLU A 84 -13.03 9.55 14.33
CA GLU A 84 -12.65 10.49 15.39
C GLU A 84 -13.22 11.90 15.18
N ALA A 85 -13.34 12.36 13.94
CA ALA A 85 -13.94 13.66 13.64
C ALA A 85 -15.44 13.75 14.00
N ARG A 86 -16.13 12.62 14.24
CA ARG A 86 -17.52 12.59 14.74
C ARG A 86 -17.64 12.27 16.23
N SER A 87 -16.54 11.92 16.90
CA SER A 87 -16.51 11.68 18.34
C SER A 87 -15.95 12.87 19.12
N LEU A 88 -15.96 14.07 18.52
CA LEU A 88 -15.75 15.34 19.21
C LEU A 88 -17.06 15.81 19.86
N MET A 89 -17.53 15.04 20.85
CA MET A 89 -18.30 15.56 21.98
C MET A 89 -17.81 14.80 23.21
N LEU A 90 -16.64 15.20 23.71
CA LEU A 90 -16.39 15.32 25.14
C LEU A 90 -15.23 16.31 25.30
N THR A 91 -15.54 17.33 26.07
CA THR A 91 -14.81 18.56 26.34
C THR A 91 -13.48 18.31 27.05
N CYS A 92 -12.58 19.28 26.90
CA CYS A 92 -11.32 19.45 27.61
C CYS A 92 -11.35 19.06 29.10
N GLY A 93 -10.24 18.47 29.55
CA GLY A 93 -9.83 18.27 30.94
C GLY A 93 -8.41 17.75 30.97
#